data_AF-A2BWC9-F1
#
_entry.id   AF-A2BWC9-F1
#
_cell.length_a   1.000
_cell.length_b   1.000
_cell.length_c   1.000
_cell.angle_alpha   90.00
_cell.angle_beta   90.00
_cell.angle_gamma   90.00
#
_symmetry.space_group_name_H-M   'P 1'
#
loop_
_entity.id
_entity.type
_entity.pdbx_description
1 polymer ?
#
loop_
_entity_poly.entity_id
_entity_poly.type
_entity_poly.pdbx_seq_one_letter_code
_entity_poly.pdbx_strand_id
1 'polypeptide(L)' 'MKKEIENWEPTHEQNIGIISSVYEFIKGELSELQEVTECPDSFIYDFVGRIQHEWHSESCNSLARNNKKNNIN' A
#
# COMPACT_ATOMS: atom_id res chain seq x y z
N MET A 1 7.25 -6.69 23.93
CA MET A 1 7.93 -5.59 23.23
C MET A 1 7.66 -5.77 21.73
N LYS A 2 6.85 -4.91 21.12
CA LYS A 2 6.68 -4.90 19.66
C LYS A 2 8.02 -4.45 19.08
N LYS A 3 8.68 -5.29 18.30
CA LYS A 3 9.87 -4.88 17.55
C LYS A 3 9.36 -3.96 16.45
N GLU A 4 9.32 -2.66 16.71
CA GLU A 4 9.12 -1.68 15.66
C GLU A 4 10.22 -1.89 14.64
N ILE A 5 9.84 -2.04 13.36
CA ILE A 5 10.79 -1.98 12.25
C ILE A 5 11.12 -0.49 12.13
N GLU A 6 11.85 0.04 13.10
CA GLU A 6 12.38 1.40 13.00
C GLU A 6 13.45 1.36 11.91
N ASN A 7 13.22 2.14 10.86
CA ASN A 7 14.18 2.51 9.83
C ASN A 7 14.35 1.55 8.64
N TRP A 8 13.27 0.91 8.16
CA TRP A 8 13.31 0.44 6.77
C TRP A 8 13.17 1.62 5.82
N GLU A 9 14.20 1.87 5.03
CA GLU A 9 14.17 2.80 3.91
C GLU A 9 14.57 2.07 2.63
N PRO A 10 13.94 2.39 1.50
CA PRO A 10 14.31 1.79 0.22
C PRO A 10 15.69 2.26 -0.26
N THR A 11 16.46 1.37 -0.86
CA THR A 11 17.70 1.74 -1.54
C THR A 11 17.42 2.58 -2.79
N HIS A 12 18.44 3.27 -3.31
CA HIS A 12 18.31 4.03 -4.56
C HIS A 12 17.81 3.15 -5.73
N GLU A 13 18.38 1.94 -5.87
CA GLU A 13 17.97 0.98 -6.91
C GLU A 13 16.52 0.50 -6.73
N GLN A 14 16.10 0.23 -5.48
CA GLN A 14 14.70 -0.14 -5.20
C GLN A 14 13.73 1.00 -5.53
N ASN A 15 14.11 2.25 -5.22
CA ASN A 15 13.32 3.42 -5.52
C ASN A 15 13.12 3.60 -7.03
N ILE A 16 14.19 3.62 -7.82
CA ILE A 16 14.11 3.82 -9.27
C ILE A 16 13.54 2.59 -10.00
N GLY A 17 13.70 1.40 -9.41
CA GLY A 17 13.24 0.14 -9.98
C GLY A 17 11.82 -0.20 -9.52
N ILE A 18 11.72 -1.13 -8.59
CA ILE A 18 10.44 -1.76 -8.23
C ILE A 18 9.42 -0.78 -7.66
N ILE A 19 9.85 0.19 -6.84
CA ILE A 19 8.93 1.15 -6.20
C ILE A 19 8.32 2.08 -7.25
N SER A 20 9.15 2.70 -8.11
CA SER A 20 8.64 3.54 -9.20
C SER A 20 7.75 2.76 -10.16
N SER A 21 8.13 1.52 -10.49
CA SER A 21 7.33 0.67 -11.39
C SER A 21 5.95 0.36 -10.81
N VAL A 22 5.88 0.01 -9.52
CA VAL A 22 4.60 -0.26 -8.84
C VAL A 22 3.76 1.02 -8.73
N TYR A 23 4.39 2.16 -8.43
CA TYR A 23 3.69 3.45 -8.37
C TYR A 23 3.03 3.81 -9.70
N GLU A 24 3.76 3.72 -10.81
CA GLU A 24 3.21 4.02 -12.14
C GLU A 24 2.13 3.02 -12.54
N PHE A 25 2.28 1.74 -12.20
CA PHE A 25 1.24 0.72 -12.43
C PHE A 25 -0.05 1.08 -11.69
N ILE A 26 0.00 1.33 -10.38
CA ILE A 26 -1.18 1.68 -9.58
C ILE A 26 -1.84 2.95 -10.13
N LYS A 27 -1.04 3.97 -10.47
CA LYS A 27 -1.55 5.21 -11.03
C LYS A 27 -2.26 4.98 -12.38
N GLY A 28 -1.72 4.09 -13.22
CA GLY A 28 -2.35 3.67 -14.47
C GLY A 28 -3.73 3.06 -14.24
N GLU A 29 -3.82 2.06 -13.37
CA GLU A 29 -5.10 1.38 -13.05
C GLU A 29 -6.14 2.33 -12.45
N LEU A 30 -5.72 3.29 -11.62
CA LEU A 30 -6.62 4.31 -11.08
C LEU A 30 -7.11 5.28 -12.16
N SER A 31 -6.26 5.60 -13.13
CA SER A 31 -6.62 6.43 -14.28
C SER A 31 -7.61 5.71 -15.20
N GLU A 32 -7.38 4.42 -15.47
CA GLU A 32 -8.29 3.58 -16.26
C GLU A 32 -9.66 3.44 -15.55
N LEU A 33 -9.66 3.19 -14.24
CA LEU A 33 -10.89 3.15 -13.44
C LEU A 33 -11.67 4.47 -13.59
N GLN A 34 -10.98 5.61 -13.49
CA GLN A 34 -11.60 6.91 -13.64
C GLN A 34 -12.17 7.12 -15.05
N GLU A 35 -11.41 6.77 -16.09
CA GLU A 35 -11.83 6.93 -17.48
C GLU A 35 -13.05 6.07 -17.81
N VAL A 36 -13.04 4.79 -17.40
CA VAL A 36 -14.12 3.84 -17.68
C VAL A 36 -15.41 4.18 -16.93
N THR A 37 -15.29 4.72 -15.71
CA THR A 37 -16.46 4.98 -14.85
C THR A 37 -16.90 6.44 -14.82
N GLU A 38 -16.10 7.34 -15.40
CA GLU A 38 -16.27 8.80 -15.35
C GLU A 38 -16.40 9.35 -13.91
N CYS A 39 -15.80 8.65 -12.93
CA CYS A 39 -15.91 9.05 -11.53
C CYS A 39 -15.10 10.32 -11.22
N PRO A 40 -15.52 11.13 -10.23
CA PRO A 40 -14.77 12.31 -9.85
C PRO A 40 -13.47 11.94 -9.10
N ASP A 41 -12.47 12.81 -9.14
CA ASP A 41 -11.20 12.66 -8.40
C ASP A 41 -11.42 12.35 -6.91
N SER A 42 -12.47 12.92 -6.29
CA SER A 42 -12.81 12.68 -4.89
C SER A 42 -13.13 11.21 -4.60
N PHE A 43 -13.74 10.50 -5.57
CA PHE A 43 -13.99 9.07 -5.42
C PHE A 43 -12.68 8.28 -5.42
N ILE A 44 -11.76 8.57 -6.34
CA ILE A 44 -10.44 7.93 -6.40
C ILE A 44 -9.66 8.19 -5.11
N TYR A 45 -9.68 9.43 -4.61
CA TYR A 45 -9.06 9.81 -3.35
C TYR A 45 -9.58 8.97 -2.16
N ASP A 46 -10.90 8.90 -2.00
CA ASP A 46 -11.54 8.12 -0.94
C ASP A 46 -11.29 6.61 -1.11
N PHE A 47 -11.27 6.11 -2.35
CA PHE A 47 -11.01 4.72 -2.67
C PHE A 47 -9.58 4.30 -2.26
N VAL A 48 -8.57 5.09 -2.63
CA VAL A 48 -7.17 4.86 -2.20
C VAL A 48 -7.04 4.96 -0.69
N GLY A 49 -7.78 5.87 -0.04
CA GLY A 49 -7.82 5.98 1.42
C GLY A 49 -8.31 4.69 2.12
N ARG A 50 -9.28 3.99 1.53
CA ARG A 50 -9.73 2.68 2.04
C ARG A 50 -8.65 1.62 1.92
N ILE A 51 -7.95 1.57 0.79
CA ILE A 51 -6.82 0.64 0.58
C ILE A 51 -5.71 0.95 1.61
N GLN A 52 -5.35 2.22 1.78
CA GLN A 52 -4.35 2.65 2.77
C GLN A 52 -4.71 2.17 4.18
N HIS A 53 -5.99 2.25 4.57
CA HIS A 53 -6.44 1.81 5.88
C HIS A 53 -6.17 0.32 6.13
N GLU A 54 -6.24 -0.54 5.10
CA GLU A 54 -5.88 -1.96 5.22
C GLU A 54 -4.40 -2.19 5.52
N TRP A 55 -3.53 -1.26 5.10
CA TRP A 55 -2.10 -1.31 5.33
C TRP A 55 -1.66 -0.54 6.57
N HIS A 56 -2.58 0.14 7.26
CA HIS A 56 -2.29 0.78 8.54
C HIS A 56 -1.75 -0.23 9.55
N SER A 57 -0.75 0.17 10.35
CA SER A 57 -0.05 -0.73 11.28
C SER A 57 -0.98 -1.36 12.32
N GLU A 58 -2.08 -0.67 12.65
CA GLU A 58 -3.10 -1.11 13.60
C GLU A 58 -4.31 -1.79 12.93
N SER A 59 -4.32 -1.92 11.59
CA SER A 59 -5.41 -2.58 10.90
C SER A 59 -5.51 -4.06 11.30
N CYS A 60 -6.72 -4.63 11.26
CA CYS A 60 -6.92 -6.07 11.49
C CYS A 60 -6.04 -6.91 10.54
N ASN A 61 -5.86 -6.45 9.30
CA ASN A 61 -5.03 -7.09 8.29
C ASN A 61 -3.54 -7.06 8.69
N SER A 62 -3.05 -5.93 9.21
CA SER A 62 -1.69 -5.82 9.75
C SER A 62 -1.46 -6.76 10.93
N LEU A 63 -2.39 -6.79 11.89
CA LEU A 63 -2.33 -7.68 13.05
C LEU A 63 -2.34 -9.16 12.64
N ALA A 64 -3.17 -9.53 11.66
CA ALA A 64 -3.22 -10.89 11.12
C ALA A 64 -1.91 -11.30 10.41
N ARG A 65 -1.32 -10.40 9.60
CA ARG A 65 -0.01 -10.63 8.95
C ARG A 65 1.11 -10.83 9.97
N ASN A 66 1.11 -10.03 11.05
CA ASN A 66 2.12 -10.10 12.10
C ASN A 66 1.97 -11.34 12.98
N ASN A 67 0.74 -11.77 13.29
CA ASN A 67 0.49 -13.00 14.04
C ASN A 67 0.94 -14.26 13.27
N LYS A 68 0.78 -14.31 11.94
CA LYS A 68 1.30 -15.42 11.12
C LYS A 68 2.83 -15.51 11.16
N LYS A 69 3.55 -14.38 11.18
CA LYS A 69 5.01 -14.35 11.29
C LYS A 69 5.52 -14.88 12.63
N ASN A 70 4.76 -14.70 13.71
CA ASN A 70 5.15 -15.17 15.05
C ASN A 70 4.90 -16.67 15.30
N ASN A 71 4.06 -17.32 14.48
CA ASN A 71 3.74 -18.76 14.61
C ASN A 71 4.62 -19.68 13.74
N ILE A 72 5.64 -19.13 13.05
CA ILE A 72 6.60 -19.87 12.21
C ILE A 72 8.01 -19.91 12.87
N ASN A 73 8.16 -19.39 14.08
CA ASN A 73 9.38 -19.53 14.89
C ASN A 73 9.16 -20.48 16.07
#